data_AF-A0A510PFZ7-F1
#
_entry.id   AF-A0A510PFZ7-F1
#
_cell.length_a   1.000
_cell.length_b   1.000
_cell.length_c   1.000
_cell.angle_alpha   90.00
_cell.angle_beta   90.00
_cell.angle_gamma   90.00
#
_symmetry.space_group_name_H-M   'P 1'
#
loop_
_entity.id
_entity.type
_entity.pdbx_description
1 polymer ?
#
loop_
_entity_poly.entity_id
_entity_poly.type
_entity_poly.pdbx_seq_one_letter_code
_entity_poly.pdbx_strand_id
1 'polypeptide(L)'
;MTPSFSLFLAWYETVINSEEKRPTWDEYFLMIAKLAATRSTCLAFPVGAVIVKDRQVLATGYNGSPSGTVHCTAQGFCYPGLGTCRESGEIPSRAIHAEANAIAQAAKHGISTQGASIYVTLEPCISCLKLIISSGIKEVFYEADFNSGTKAMLRDSFLETGIIKYKKIYLSEEMASHAALFLLNPILIDLR
;
A
#
# COMPACT_ATOMS: atom_id res chain seq x y z
N MET A 1 -7.13 -24.49 -19.85
CA MET A 1 -5.93 -25.03 -20.51
C MET A 1 -4.88 -25.22 -19.43
N THR A 2 -4.56 -26.47 -19.08
CA THR A 2 -3.47 -26.76 -18.16
C THR A 2 -2.15 -26.38 -18.83
N PRO A 3 -1.22 -25.69 -18.13
CA PRO A 3 0.12 -25.50 -18.66
C PRO A 3 0.74 -26.86 -18.95
N SER A 4 1.44 -27.00 -20.08
CA SER A 4 2.17 -28.23 -20.35
C SER A 4 3.21 -28.48 -19.24
N PHE A 5 3.51 -29.74 -18.95
CA PHE A 5 4.51 -30.13 -17.96
C PHE A 5 5.87 -29.43 -18.18
N SER A 6 6.21 -29.13 -19.44
CA SER A 6 7.40 -28.36 -19.83
C SER A 6 7.37 -26.91 -19.33
N LEU A 7 6.21 -26.23 -19.40
CA LEU A 7 6.03 -24.88 -18.87
C LEU A 7 6.12 -24.83 -17.33
N PHE A 8 5.61 -25.87 -16.66
CA PHE A 8 5.76 -26.01 -15.21
C PHE A 8 7.21 -26.18 -14.79
N LEU A 9 7.97 -27.05 -15.45
CA LEU A 9 9.40 -27.26 -15.16
C LEU A 9 10.22 -26.00 -15.43
N ALA A 10 9.96 -25.29 -16.54
CA ALA A 10 10.62 -24.02 -16.84
C ALA A 10 10.32 -22.96 -15.76
N TRP A 11 9.08 -22.87 -15.29
CA TRP A 11 8.69 -22.00 -14.18
C TRP A 11 9.36 -22.41 -12.86
N TYR A 12 9.33 -23.69 -12.50
CA TYR A 12 9.88 -24.25 -11.27
C TYR A 12 11.39 -24.00 -11.16
N GLU A 13 12.15 -24.30 -12.21
CA GLU A 13 13.61 -24.04 -12.26
C GLU A 13 13.92 -22.54 -12.19
N THR A 14 13.09 -21.70 -12.81
CA THR A 14 13.26 -20.24 -12.78
C THR A 14 12.99 -19.65 -11.39
N VAL A 15 12.08 -20.26 -10.63
CA VAL A 15 11.55 -19.74 -9.36
C VAL A 15 12.29 -20.26 -8.13
N ILE A 16 12.69 -21.53 -8.09
CA ILE A 16 13.18 -22.17 -6.86
C ILE A 16 14.69 -22.01 -6.62
N ASN A 17 15.48 -21.67 -7.65
CA ASN A 17 16.93 -21.85 -7.61
C ASN A 17 17.81 -20.59 -7.55
N SER A 18 17.33 -19.44 -7.06
CA SER A 18 18.26 -18.30 -6.87
C SER A 18 17.92 -17.39 -5.69
N GLU A 19 18.81 -17.38 -4.69
CA GLU A 19 18.89 -16.34 -3.64
C GLU A 19 18.87 -14.92 -4.23
N GLU A 20 19.44 -14.74 -5.43
CA GLU A 20 19.45 -13.47 -6.17
C GLU A 20 18.06 -12.97 -6.59
N LYS A 21 17.02 -13.82 -6.59
CA LYS A 21 15.64 -13.44 -6.96
C LYS A 21 14.71 -13.25 -5.77
N ARG A 22 15.22 -13.34 -4.54
CA ARG A 22 14.40 -13.11 -3.35
C ARG A 22 14.14 -11.59 -3.20
N PRO A 23 12.88 -11.14 -3.05
CA PRO A 23 12.61 -9.74 -2.79
C PRO A 23 13.30 -9.28 -1.51
N THR A 24 13.83 -8.06 -1.54
CA THR A 24 14.19 -7.37 -0.30
C THR A 24 12.94 -7.17 0.57
N TRP A 25 13.12 -6.90 1.86
CA TRP A 25 11.99 -6.59 2.73
C TRP A 25 11.21 -5.36 2.25
N ASP A 26 11.90 -4.32 1.80
CA ASP A 26 11.26 -3.11 1.29
C ASP A 26 10.41 -3.41 0.05
N GLU A 27 10.92 -4.20 -0.90
CA GLU A 27 10.16 -4.63 -2.08
C GLU A 27 8.97 -5.53 -1.71
N TYR A 28 9.18 -6.49 -0.81
CA TYR A 28 8.13 -7.39 -0.34
C TYR A 28 6.96 -6.64 0.29
N PHE A 29 7.23 -5.73 1.23
CA PHE A 29 6.18 -4.95 1.88
C PHE A 29 5.55 -3.92 0.94
N LEU A 30 6.31 -3.33 0.02
CA LEU A 30 5.75 -2.47 -1.02
C LEU A 30 4.82 -3.25 -1.96
N MET A 31 5.14 -4.50 -2.31
CA MET A 31 4.24 -5.37 -3.09
C MET A 31 2.95 -5.68 -2.32
N ILE A 32 3.01 -5.90 -1.01
CA ILE A 32 1.79 -6.06 -0.18
C ILE A 32 0.95 -4.77 -0.18
N ALA A 33 1.58 -3.60 -0.05
CA ALA A 33 0.88 -2.33 -0.14
C ALA A 33 0.20 -2.15 -1.51
N LYS A 34 0.88 -2.48 -2.61
CA LYS A 34 0.31 -2.48 -3.96
C LYS A 34 -0.85 -3.48 -4.09
N LEU A 35 -0.72 -4.67 -3.53
CA LEU A 35 -1.80 -5.66 -3.52
C LEU A 35 -3.02 -5.15 -2.73
N ALA A 36 -2.82 -4.49 -1.59
CA ALA A 36 -3.90 -3.84 -0.85
C ALA A 36 -4.58 -2.75 -1.70
N ALA A 37 -3.81 -1.96 -2.45
CA ALA A 37 -4.33 -0.91 -3.32
C ALA A 37 -5.29 -1.43 -4.40
N THR A 38 -5.16 -2.69 -4.83
CA THR A 38 -6.08 -3.33 -5.80
C THR A 38 -7.53 -3.39 -5.32
N ARG A 39 -7.76 -3.25 -4.00
CA ARG A 39 -9.09 -3.21 -3.39
C ARG A 39 -9.66 -1.80 -3.23
N SER A 40 -8.93 -0.76 -3.64
CA SER A 40 -9.38 0.62 -3.56
C SER A 40 -10.72 0.83 -4.25
N THR A 41 -11.56 1.65 -3.64
CA THR A 41 -12.83 2.09 -4.23
C THR A 41 -12.89 3.61 -4.42
N CYS A 42 -11.72 4.27 -4.44
CA CYS A 42 -11.61 5.70 -4.70
C CYS A 42 -11.51 5.96 -6.21
N LEU A 43 -12.22 6.97 -6.70
CA LEU A 43 -12.24 7.32 -8.13
C LEU A 43 -11.03 8.18 -8.57
N ALA A 44 -10.25 8.72 -7.63
CA ALA A 44 -9.11 9.58 -7.96
C ALA A 44 -7.85 8.76 -8.30
N PHE A 45 -7.42 7.90 -7.39
CA PHE A 45 -6.29 6.99 -7.58
C PHE A 45 -6.28 5.92 -6.47
N PRO A 46 -5.89 4.67 -6.77
CA PRO A 46 -5.81 3.59 -5.79
C PRO A 46 -4.56 3.74 -4.92
N VAL A 47 -4.73 3.69 -3.61
CA VAL A 47 -3.65 3.74 -2.62
C VAL A 47 -3.78 2.57 -1.69
N GLY A 48 -2.64 1.96 -1.35
CA GLY A 48 -2.55 0.90 -0.35
C GLY A 48 -1.43 1.18 0.65
N ALA A 49 -1.60 0.65 1.85
CA ALA A 49 -0.68 0.78 2.97
C ALA A 49 -0.56 -0.55 3.72
N VAL A 50 0.61 -0.83 4.27
CA VAL A 50 0.85 -1.94 5.20
C VAL A 50 1.71 -1.48 6.36
N ILE A 51 1.26 -1.77 7.58
CA ILE A 51 2.01 -1.55 8.82
C ILE A 51 2.74 -2.85 9.16
N VAL A 52 4.02 -2.74 9.45
CA VAL A 52 4.93 -3.86 9.67
C VAL A 52 5.74 -3.63 10.93
N LYS A 53 5.96 -4.69 11.71
CA LYS A 53 6.89 -4.67 12.84
C LYS A 53 7.59 -6.02 12.93
N ASP A 54 8.89 -6.02 13.18
CA ASP A 54 9.69 -7.26 13.29
C ASP A 54 9.50 -8.19 12.08
N ARG A 55 9.39 -7.59 10.89
CA ARG A 55 9.12 -8.24 9.59
C ARG A 55 7.76 -8.97 9.50
N GLN A 56 6.84 -8.67 10.40
CA GLN A 56 5.48 -9.19 10.39
C GLN A 56 4.49 -8.09 10.02
N VAL A 57 3.53 -8.42 9.16
CA VAL A 57 2.43 -7.53 8.82
C VAL A 57 1.47 -7.44 10.01
N LEU A 58 1.26 -6.22 10.51
CA LEU A 58 0.34 -5.93 11.61
C LEU A 58 -1.06 -5.57 11.11
N ALA A 59 -1.12 -4.73 10.08
CA ALA A 59 -2.36 -4.22 9.51
C ALA A 59 -2.15 -3.78 8.06
N THR A 60 -3.21 -3.86 7.27
CA THR A 60 -3.25 -3.34 5.89
C THR A 60 -4.39 -2.34 5.73
N GLY A 61 -4.26 -1.46 4.77
CA GLY A 61 -5.29 -0.49 4.42
C GLY A 61 -5.26 -0.14 2.96
N TYR A 62 -6.40 0.25 2.43
CA TYR A 62 -6.54 0.85 1.10
C TYR A 62 -7.54 1.99 1.19
N ASN A 63 -7.48 2.93 0.26
CA ASN A 63 -8.40 4.06 0.29
C ASN A 63 -9.81 3.67 -0.21
N GLY A 64 -10.83 4.00 0.58
CA GLY A 64 -12.23 3.66 0.28
C GLY A 64 -13.21 4.33 1.24
N SER A 65 -14.49 4.37 0.88
CA SER A 65 -15.54 4.91 1.77
C SER A 65 -15.52 4.19 3.13
N PRO A 66 -15.94 4.85 4.23
CA PRO A 66 -16.03 4.22 5.55
C PRO A 66 -16.78 2.88 5.51
N SER A 67 -16.33 1.90 6.30
CA SER A 67 -16.95 0.58 6.35
C SER A 67 -18.45 0.67 6.63
N GLY A 68 -19.25 -0.07 5.87
CA GLY A 68 -20.71 -0.05 5.95
C GLY A 68 -21.40 1.03 5.11
N THR A 69 -20.63 1.86 4.39
CA THR A 69 -21.17 2.88 3.48
C THR A 69 -20.96 2.51 2.01
N VAL A 70 -21.69 3.16 1.11
CA VAL A 70 -21.57 2.94 -0.33
C VAL A 70 -20.22 3.40 -0.89
N HIS A 71 -19.63 2.57 -1.73
CA HIS A 71 -18.37 2.85 -2.41
C HIS A 71 -18.53 3.85 -3.55
N CYS A 72 -17.52 4.70 -3.77
CA CYS A 72 -17.53 5.63 -4.90
C CYS A 72 -17.59 4.90 -6.25
N THR A 73 -16.90 3.77 -6.39
CA THR A 73 -16.97 2.91 -7.58
C THR A 73 -18.37 2.30 -7.79
N ALA A 74 -19.13 2.03 -6.73
CA ALA A 74 -20.46 1.45 -6.84
C ALA A 74 -21.52 2.48 -7.29
N GLN A 75 -21.39 3.74 -6.86
CA GLN A 75 -22.34 4.81 -7.23
C GLN A 75 -21.89 5.64 -8.45
N GLY A 76 -20.62 5.53 -8.86
CA GLY A 76 -20.06 6.23 -10.03
C GLY A 76 -19.62 7.69 -9.77
N PHE A 77 -19.65 8.15 -8.53
CA PHE A 77 -19.27 9.52 -8.16
C PHE A 77 -18.68 9.60 -6.75
N CYS A 78 -18.00 10.70 -6.41
CA CYS A 78 -17.56 10.98 -5.03
C CYS A 78 -18.59 11.80 -4.26
N TYR A 79 -19.32 12.68 -4.93
CA TYR A 79 -20.50 13.40 -4.43
C TYR A 79 -21.51 13.56 -5.59
N PRO A 80 -22.81 13.72 -5.34
CA PRO A 80 -23.77 13.97 -6.42
C PRO A 80 -23.31 15.15 -7.30
N GLY A 81 -23.14 14.89 -8.60
CA GLY A 81 -22.64 15.88 -9.56
C GLY A 81 -21.10 16.06 -9.62
N LEU A 82 -20.33 15.34 -8.80
CA LEU A 82 -18.87 15.42 -8.75
C LEU A 82 -18.24 14.02 -8.87
N GLY A 83 -17.55 13.77 -9.99
CA GLY A 83 -16.97 12.46 -10.31
C GLY A 83 -15.88 12.07 -9.31
N THR A 84 -15.00 13.01 -8.99
CA THR A 84 -13.89 12.81 -8.04
C THR A 84 -13.89 13.87 -6.93
N CYS A 85 -13.23 13.57 -5.82
CA CYS A 85 -13.03 14.58 -4.76
C CYS A 85 -12.12 15.74 -5.19
N ARG A 86 -11.38 15.60 -6.30
CA ARG A 86 -10.56 16.69 -6.84
C ARG A 86 -11.41 17.78 -7.48
N GLU A 87 -12.57 17.41 -8.04
CA GLU A 87 -13.51 18.35 -8.65
C GLU A 87 -14.25 19.21 -7.63
N SER A 88 -14.34 18.78 -6.36
CA SER A 88 -15.08 19.53 -5.35
C SER A 88 -14.36 20.81 -4.92
N GLY A 89 -13.02 20.81 -4.86
CA GLY A 89 -12.19 21.90 -4.31
C GLY A 89 -12.36 22.18 -2.80
N GLU A 90 -13.54 21.96 -2.25
CA GLU A 90 -13.97 22.33 -0.90
C GLU A 90 -14.31 21.11 -0.04
N ILE A 91 -14.94 20.09 -0.63
CA ILE A 91 -15.44 18.93 0.11
C ILE A 91 -14.34 17.86 0.14
N PRO A 92 -13.90 17.39 1.33
CA PRO A 92 -12.85 16.38 1.43
C PRO A 92 -13.27 15.08 0.74
N SER A 93 -12.30 14.21 0.44
CA SER A 93 -12.63 12.90 -0.10
C SER A 93 -13.56 12.13 0.83
N ARG A 94 -14.57 11.47 0.25
CA ARG A 94 -15.41 10.51 0.99
C ARG A 94 -14.60 9.29 1.42
N ALA A 95 -13.55 8.96 0.66
CA ALA A 95 -12.69 7.84 0.98
C ALA A 95 -11.78 8.17 2.16
N ILE A 96 -11.75 7.28 3.15
CA ILE A 96 -10.69 7.24 4.15
C ILE A 96 -9.41 6.80 3.44
N HIS A 97 -8.29 7.44 3.78
CA HIS A 97 -6.99 7.15 3.18
C HIS A 97 -6.46 5.78 3.62
N ALA A 98 -5.54 5.20 2.83
CA ALA A 98 -5.03 3.86 3.07
C ALA A 98 -4.30 3.75 4.42
N GLU A 99 -3.49 4.75 4.74
CA GLU A 99 -2.71 4.85 5.97
C GLU A 99 -3.63 4.94 7.20
N ALA A 100 -4.66 5.80 7.10
CA ALA A 100 -5.67 5.96 8.13
C ALA A 100 -6.47 4.67 8.34
N ASN A 101 -6.83 3.96 7.26
CA ASN A 101 -7.50 2.66 7.35
C ASN A 101 -6.61 1.58 7.98
N ALA A 102 -5.30 1.56 7.68
CA ALA A 102 -4.38 0.62 8.31
C ALA A 102 -4.24 0.87 9.82
N ILE A 103 -4.11 2.14 10.23
CA ILE A 103 -4.07 2.53 11.65
C ILE A 103 -5.40 2.21 12.34
N ALA A 104 -6.53 2.52 11.70
CA ALA A 104 -7.86 2.21 12.23
C ALA A 104 -8.08 0.70 12.37
N GLN A 105 -7.58 -0.11 11.44
CA GLN A 105 -7.64 -1.57 11.54
C GLN A 105 -6.82 -2.06 12.73
N ALA A 106 -5.59 -1.55 12.92
CA ALA A 106 -4.78 -1.90 14.08
C ALA A 106 -5.48 -1.53 15.40
N ALA A 107 -6.00 -0.30 15.49
CA ALA A 107 -6.72 0.18 16.66
C ALA A 107 -7.98 -0.66 16.95
N LYS A 108 -8.78 -0.98 15.92
CA LYS A 108 -9.98 -1.81 16.04
C LYS A 108 -9.71 -3.19 16.64
N HIS A 109 -8.55 -3.77 16.37
CA HIS A 109 -8.16 -5.09 16.86
C HIS A 109 -7.22 -5.05 18.07
N GLY A 110 -6.95 -3.87 18.63
CA GLY A 110 -6.03 -3.72 19.78
C GLY A 110 -4.58 -4.03 19.46
N ILE A 111 -4.15 -3.86 18.20
CA ILE A 111 -2.79 -4.14 17.74
C ILE A 111 -1.95 -2.88 17.93
N SER A 112 -0.89 -2.99 18.73
CA SER A 112 0.05 -1.88 18.96
C SER A 112 0.91 -1.60 17.74
N THR A 113 0.87 -0.36 17.24
CA THR A 113 1.73 0.16 16.16
C THR A 113 3.02 0.83 16.67
N GLN A 114 3.24 0.83 17.99
CA GLN A 114 4.43 1.44 18.59
C GLN A 114 5.73 0.81 18.06
N GLY A 115 6.60 1.65 17.51
CA GLY A 115 7.89 1.26 16.94
C GLY A 115 7.80 0.57 15.57
N ALA A 116 6.61 0.52 14.96
CA ALA A 116 6.42 -0.10 13.65
C ALA A 116 6.92 0.80 12.50
N SER A 117 6.89 0.23 11.30
CA SER A 117 7.15 0.89 10.02
C SER A 117 5.90 0.79 9.13
N ILE A 118 5.67 1.77 8.25
CA ILE A 118 4.56 1.73 7.30
C ILE A 118 5.07 1.89 5.86
N TYR A 119 4.59 1.02 4.97
CA TYR A 119 4.86 1.06 3.54
C TYR A 119 3.59 1.50 2.82
N VAL A 120 3.68 2.52 1.95
CA VAL A 120 2.53 3.13 1.29
C VAL A 120 2.82 3.35 -0.20
N THR A 121 1.84 3.11 -1.08
CA THR A 121 2.05 3.30 -2.54
C THR A 121 2.15 4.77 -2.95
N LEU A 122 1.61 5.67 -2.14
CA LEU A 122 1.64 7.13 -2.36
C LEU A 122 2.11 7.80 -1.07
N GLU A 123 2.94 8.82 -1.20
CA GLU A 123 3.43 9.63 -0.09
C GLU A 123 2.28 10.10 0.82
N PRO A 124 2.36 9.84 2.15
CA PRO A 124 1.30 10.24 3.06
C PRO A 124 0.98 11.74 3.03
N CYS A 125 -0.31 12.07 2.96
CA CYS A 125 -0.73 13.45 3.14
C CYS A 125 -0.44 13.93 4.58
N ILE A 126 -0.45 15.24 4.82
CA ILE A 126 -0.10 15.80 6.13
C ILE A 126 -0.98 15.28 7.27
N SER A 127 -2.27 15.07 7.03
CA SER A 127 -3.17 14.49 8.05
C SER A 127 -2.78 13.04 8.37
N CYS A 128 -2.44 12.24 7.36
CA CYS A 128 -2.00 10.86 7.58
C CYS A 128 -0.62 10.81 8.24
N LEU A 129 0.32 11.68 7.86
CA LEU A 129 1.63 11.79 8.50
C LEU A 129 1.52 12.08 10.00
N LYS A 130 0.65 13.02 10.39
CA LYS A 130 0.37 13.31 11.81
C LYS A 130 -0.15 12.08 12.56
N LEU A 131 -1.07 11.33 11.95
CA LEU A 131 -1.61 10.09 12.53
C LEU A 131 -0.54 9.01 12.66
N ILE A 132 0.30 8.82 11.62
CA ILE A 132 1.41 7.87 11.62
C ILE A 132 2.34 8.17 12.80
N ILE A 133 2.84 9.41 12.91
CA ILE A 133 3.73 9.83 14.00
C ILE A 133 3.06 9.61 15.36
N SER A 134 1.80 10.04 15.52
CA SER A 134 1.07 9.96 16.79
C SER A 134 0.73 8.53 17.20
N SER A 135 0.61 7.61 16.24
CA SER A 135 0.41 6.17 16.48
C SER A 135 1.69 5.42 16.88
N GLY A 136 2.82 6.12 17.00
CA GLY A 136 4.09 5.55 17.44
C GLY A 136 4.89 4.86 16.33
N ILE A 137 4.46 4.94 15.06
CA ILE A 137 5.21 4.45 13.89
C ILE A 137 6.46 5.31 13.70
N LYS A 138 7.60 4.69 13.39
CA LYS A 138 8.93 5.33 13.34
C LYS A 138 9.52 5.42 11.95
N GLU A 139 9.02 4.66 10.99
CA GLU A 139 9.52 4.69 9.62
C GLU A 139 8.37 4.71 8.62
N VAL A 140 8.49 5.57 7.61
CA VAL A 140 7.59 5.63 6.45
C VAL A 140 8.39 5.36 5.20
N PHE A 141 7.93 4.37 4.45
CA PHE A 141 8.44 4.04 3.13
C PHE A 141 7.34 4.29 2.10
N TYR A 142 7.64 5.02 1.04
CA TYR A 142 6.65 5.36 0.02
C TYR A 142 7.22 5.33 -1.40
N GLU A 143 6.36 5.18 -2.41
CA GLU A 143 6.80 5.03 -3.81
C GLU A 143 6.63 6.30 -4.65
N ALA A 144 5.45 6.92 -4.62
CA ALA A 144 5.14 8.10 -5.43
C ALA A 144 5.03 9.36 -4.56
N ASP A 145 5.54 10.50 -5.05
CA ASP A 145 5.43 11.79 -4.34
C ASP A 145 4.00 12.36 -4.41
N PHE A 146 3.60 13.11 -3.39
CA PHE A 146 2.26 13.71 -3.27
C PHE A 146 2.29 15.14 -2.72
N ASN A 147 3.17 15.44 -1.77
CA ASN A 147 3.21 16.74 -1.10
C ASN A 147 4.01 17.76 -1.92
N SER A 148 3.48 18.99 -2.02
CA SER A 148 4.10 20.11 -2.73
C SER A 148 3.79 21.44 -2.04
N GLY A 149 4.58 22.48 -2.35
CA GLY A 149 4.41 23.83 -1.79
C GLY A 149 4.41 23.83 -0.26
N THR A 150 3.45 24.52 0.35
CA THR A 150 3.30 24.62 1.81
C THR A 150 3.16 23.26 2.50
N LYS A 151 2.57 22.26 1.83
CA LYS A 151 2.45 20.91 2.41
C LYS A 151 3.81 20.25 2.53
N ALA A 152 4.67 20.37 1.52
CA ALA A 152 6.04 19.84 1.59
C ALA A 152 6.83 20.53 2.72
N MET A 153 6.75 21.86 2.84
CA MET A 153 7.39 22.59 3.94
C MET A 153 6.94 22.10 5.33
N LEU A 154 5.63 21.86 5.51
CA LEU A 154 5.10 21.35 6.77
C LEU A 154 5.47 19.88 7.03
N ARG A 155 5.57 19.06 5.98
CA ARG A 155 6.13 17.70 6.11
C ARG A 155 7.58 17.79 6.60
N ASP A 156 8.40 18.59 5.93
CA ASP A 156 9.84 18.68 6.19
C ASP A 156 10.13 19.18 7.62
N SER A 157 9.33 20.11 8.14
CA SER A 157 9.46 20.54 9.53
C SER A 157 9.19 19.41 10.55
N PHE A 158 8.37 18.41 10.23
CA PHE A 158 8.25 17.21 11.05
C PHE A 158 9.46 16.28 10.90
N LEU A 159 10.01 16.15 9.69
CA LEU A 159 11.16 15.27 9.41
C LEU A 159 12.44 15.76 10.09
N GLU A 160 12.66 17.08 10.11
CA GLU A 160 13.83 17.73 10.75
C GLU A 160 13.95 17.43 12.25
N THR A 161 12.84 17.10 12.91
CA THR A 161 12.85 16.72 14.34
C THR A 161 13.50 15.35 14.60
N GLY A 162 13.69 14.53 13.56
CA GLY A 162 14.23 13.17 13.68
C GLY A 162 13.27 12.16 14.33
N ILE A 163 12.02 12.53 14.62
CA ILE A 163 11.04 11.63 15.27
C ILE A 163 10.59 10.48 14.37
N ILE A 164 10.76 10.64 13.05
CA ILE A 164 10.31 9.70 12.03
C ILE A 164 11.32 9.66 10.88
N LYS A 165 11.66 8.44 10.44
CA LYS A 165 12.45 8.21 9.24
C LYS A 165 11.52 8.16 8.03
N TYR A 166 11.90 8.83 6.96
CA TYR A 166 11.06 9.01 5.78
C TYR A 166 11.89 8.69 4.54
N LYS A 167 11.50 7.66 3.79
CA LYS A 167 12.30 7.14 2.67
C LYS A 167 11.42 6.84 1.46
N LYS A 168 11.80 7.40 0.32
CA LYS A 168 11.26 6.98 -0.97
C LYS A 168 11.92 5.67 -1.40
N ILE A 169 11.12 4.70 -1.83
CA ILE A 169 11.55 3.38 -2.30
C ILE A 169 10.89 3.08 -3.65
N TYR A 170 11.42 2.08 -4.34
CA TYR A 170 10.92 1.66 -5.65
C TYR A 170 10.89 0.13 -5.70
N LEU A 171 9.92 -0.41 -6.43
CA LEU A 171 9.90 -1.82 -6.81
C LEU A 171 10.62 -1.98 -8.15
N SER A 172 11.64 -2.82 -8.21
CA SER A 172 12.33 -3.10 -9.48
C SER A 172 11.38 -3.83 -10.45
N GLU A 173 11.51 -3.54 -11.76
CA GLU A 173 10.71 -4.19 -12.80
C GLU A 173 10.95 -5.70 -12.84
N GLU A 174 12.19 -6.12 -12.61
CA GLU A 174 12.57 -7.52 -12.48
C GLU A 174 11.81 -8.19 -11.33
N MET A 175 11.81 -7.59 -10.13
CA MET A 175 11.12 -8.16 -8.98
C MET A 175 9.60 -8.15 -9.16
N ALA A 176 9.04 -7.10 -9.77
CA ALA A 176 7.61 -7.05 -10.10
C ALA A 176 7.22 -8.17 -11.06
N SER A 177 8.03 -8.39 -12.10
CA SER A 177 7.83 -9.46 -13.07
C SER A 177 7.95 -10.83 -12.41
N HIS A 178 8.93 -11.01 -11.53
CA HIS A 178 9.10 -12.23 -10.76
C HIS A 178 7.89 -12.52 -9.87
N ALA A 179 7.41 -11.52 -9.12
CA ALA A 179 6.22 -11.67 -8.27
C ALA A 179 4.94 -11.95 -9.08
N ALA A 180 4.79 -11.35 -10.26
CA ALA A 180 3.66 -11.62 -11.16
C ALA A 180 3.59 -13.09 -11.58
N LEU A 181 4.73 -13.77 -11.75
CA LEU A 181 4.75 -15.21 -12.08
C LEU A 181 4.06 -16.06 -11.01
N PHE A 182 4.16 -15.69 -9.73
CA PHE A 182 3.47 -16.39 -8.64
C PHE A 182 1.97 -16.10 -8.58
N LEU A 183 1.53 -14.92 -9.03
CA LEU A 183 0.12 -14.56 -9.09
C LEU A 183 -0.59 -15.21 -10.28
N LEU A 184 0.13 -15.37 -11.40
CA LEU A 184 -0.41 -15.89 -12.65
C LEU A 184 -0.41 -17.42 -12.71
N ASN A 185 0.51 -18.08 -11.98
CA ASN A 185 0.68 -19.53 -12.05
C ASN A 185 0.47 -20.18 -10.67
N PRO A 186 -0.35 -21.25 -10.58
CA PRO A 186 -0.48 -22.00 -9.34
C PRO A 186 0.84 -22.69 -8.99
N ILE A 187 1.17 -22.74 -7.69
CA ILE A 187 2.42 -23.34 -7.21
C ILE A 187 2.50 -24.85 -7.53
N LEU A 188 1.35 -25.51 -7.50
CA LEU A 188 1.21 -26.92 -7.83
C LEU A 188 0.16 -27.05 -8.92
N ILE A 189 0.52 -27.70 -10.02
CA ILE A 189 -0.42 -28.13 -11.06
C ILE A 189 -0.66 -29.62 -10.80
N ASP A 190 -1.90 -30.01 -10.53
CA ASP A 190 -2.27 -31.44 -10.44
C ASP A 190 -2.12 -32.05 -11.84
N LEU A 191 -1.13 -32.92 -12.01
CA LEU A 191 -0.81 -33.58 -13.28
C LEU A 191 -1.63 -34.86 -13.51
N ARG A 192 -2.82 -34.95 -12.91
CA ARG A 192 -3.73 -36.08 -13.13
C ARG A 192 -4.35 -36.05 -14.51
#